data_AF-A0A835G8S1-F1
#
_entry.id   AF-A0A835G8S1-F1
#
_cell.length_a   1.000
_cell.length_b   1.000
_cell.length_c   1.000
_cell.angle_alpha   90.00
_cell.angle_beta   90.00
_cell.angle_gamma   90.00
#
_symmetry.space_group_name_H-M   'P 1'
#
loop_
_entity.id
_entity.type
_entity.pdbx_description
1 polymer ?
#
loop_
_entity_poly.entity_id
_entity_poly.type
_entity_poly.pdbx_seq_one_letter_code
_entity_poly.pdbx_strand_id
1 'polypeptide(L)'
;MVCMTIDHDVYCYISKETLTEKETVKRTAEATKTSERTVRRIVQEAKNSEFLTVFRTPGKKRYKTKPVTEIDIFDQSVVRTCVHNFHITNKELPTAEKLRKKLKEDINFNGSERSLRRILNNLGFRWKKAENNRRILIEKSNIRLLRIEFLKTLLKYREEGRSIVYTDESYVDSSHSGM
;
A
#
# COMPACT_ATOMS: atom_id res chain seq x y z
N MET A 1 -14.62 15.89 13.22
CA MET A 1 -15.98 16.07 12.67
C MET A 1 -17.00 16.32 13.77
N VAL A 2 -17.18 15.40 14.73
CA VAL A 2 -18.21 15.50 15.79
C VAL A 2 -18.20 16.84 16.55
N CYS A 3 -17.03 17.39 16.90
CA CYS A 3 -16.96 18.65 17.66
C CYS A 3 -17.48 19.90 16.92
N MET A 4 -17.15 20.07 15.63
CA MET A 4 -17.57 21.27 14.87
C MET A 4 -19.06 21.28 14.53
N THR A 5 -19.67 20.11 14.35
CA THR A 5 -21.12 19.99 14.15
C THR A 5 -21.88 20.35 15.42
N ILE A 6 -21.41 19.87 16.58
CA ILE A 6 -22.00 20.23 17.88
C ILE A 6 -21.90 21.74 18.12
N ASP A 7 -20.74 22.34 17.85
CA ASP A 7 -20.55 23.79 18.00
C ASP A 7 -21.53 24.60 17.12
N HIS A 8 -21.78 24.13 15.89
CA HIS A 8 -22.72 24.76 14.98
C HIS A 8 -24.19 24.57 15.42
N ASP A 9 -24.57 23.37 15.87
CA ASP A 9 -25.94 23.09 16.29
C ASP A 9 -26.31 23.87 17.56
N VAL A 10 -25.37 24.00 18.51
CA VAL A 10 -25.52 24.83 19.70
C VAL A 10 -25.65 26.31 19.31
N TYR A 11 -24.87 26.79 18.34
CA TYR A 11 -25.00 28.14 17.81
C TYR A 11 -26.38 28.38 17.19
N CYS A 12 -26.89 27.44 16.38
CA CYS A 12 -28.22 27.50 15.77
C CYS A 12 -29.37 27.43 16.78
N TYR A 13 -29.15 26.80 17.93
CA TYR A 13 -30.12 26.79 19.03
C TYR A 13 -30.15 28.16 19.72
N ILE A 14 -28.99 28.68 20.12
CA ILE A 14 -28.86 29.96 20.84
C ILE A 14 -29.26 31.16 19.96
N SER A 15 -29.04 31.08 18.64
CA SER A 15 -29.44 32.13 17.69
C SER A 15 -30.95 32.28 17.54
N LYS A 16 -31.74 31.29 17.96
CA LYS A 16 -33.20 31.40 18.02
C LYS A 16 -33.69 32.20 19.24
N GLU A 17 -32.87 32.28 20.30
CA GLU A 17 -33.25 32.90 21.58
C GLU A 17 -32.73 34.34 21.75
N THR A 18 -31.71 34.76 20.99
CA THR A 18 -31.01 36.04 21.20
C THR A 18 -30.99 36.92 19.95
N LEU A 19 -31.05 38.25 20.14
CA LEU A 19 -31.21 39.22 19.05
C LEU A 19 -29.88 39.66 18.39
N THR A 20 -28.73 39.50 19.07
CA THR A 20 -27.43 40.00 18.57
C THR A 20 -26.40 38.90 18.32
N GLU A 21 -25.70 38.98 17.19
CA GLU A 21 -24.67 37.99 16.79
C GLU A 21 -23.46 37.95 17.73
N LYS A 22 -23.20 39.04 18.47
CA LYS A 22 -22.10 39.08 19.45
C LYS A 22 -22.41 38.23 20.68
N GLU A 23 -23.66 38.31 21.16
CA GLU A 23 -24.10 37.56 22.34
C GLU A 23 -24.26 36.07 22.04
N THR A 24 -24.74 35.70 20.84
CA THR A 24 -24.84 34.30 20.40
C THR A 24 -23.48 33.62 20.41
N VAL A 25 -22.47 34.27 19.82
CA VAL A 25 -21.11 33.73 19.74
C VAL A 25 -20.50 33.53 21.13
N LYS A 26 -20.68 34.51 22.03
CA LYS A 26 -20.16 34.44 23.40
C LYS A 26 -20.78 33.29 24.19
N ARG A 27 -22.12 33.17 24.18
CA ARG A 27 -22.84 32.08 24.86
C ARG A 27 -22.52 30.71 24.28
N THR A 28 -22.36 30.61 22.96
CA THR A 28 -21.97 29.37 22.30
C THR A 28 -20.57 28.94 22.74
N ALA A 29 -19.60 29.89 22.76
CA ALA A 29 -18.24 29.63 23.20
C ALA A 29 -18.16 29.17 24.66
N GLU A 30 -18.96 29.79 25.55
CA GLU A 30 -19.07 29.40 26.96
C GLU A 30 -19.68 27.99 27.11
N ALA A 31 -20.76 27.69 26.36
CA ALA A 31 -21.44 26.40 26.40
C ALA A 31 -20.57 25.23 25.86
N THR A 32 -19.84 25.46 24.77
CA THR A 32 -19.02 24.43 24.11
C THR A 32 -17.57 24.40 24.59
N LYS A 33 -17.20 25.33 25.48
CA LYS A 33 -15.83 25.52 26.00
C LYS A 33 -14.81 25.69 24.88
N THR A 34 -15.19 26.41 23.83
CA THR A 34 -14.32 26.77 22.70
C THR A 34 -14.10 28.27 22.65
N SER A 35 -13.17 28.75 21.82
CA SER A 35 -12.96 30.19 21.67
C SER A 35 -13.99 30.82 20.73
N GLU A 36 -14.39 32.07 20.99
CA GLU A 36 -15.27 32.84 20.09
C GLU A 36 -14.77 32.83 18.64
N ARG A 37 -13.45 32.87 18.44
CA ARG A 37 -12.81 32.80 17.12
C ARG A 37 -13.11 31.48 16.40
N THR A 38 -13.17 30.38 17.14
CA THR A 38 -13.48 29.05 16.60
C THR A 38 -14.94 28.98 16.18
N VAL A 39 -15.85 29.45 17.03
CA VAL A 39 -17.29 29.55 16.73
C VAL A 39 -17.52 30.38 15.47
N ARG A 40 -16.96 31.60 15.39
CA ARG A 40 -17.08 32.46 14.19
C ARG A 40 -16.57 31.79 12.92
N ARG A 41 -15.44 31.06 13.00
CA ARG A 41 -14.90 30.32 11.86
C ARG A 41 -15.85 29.21 11.40
N ILE A 42 -16.42 28.45 12.34
CA ILE A 42 -17.37 27.38 12.07
C ILE A 42 -18.63 27.95 11.42
N VAL A 43 -19.18 29.03 11.96
CA VAL A 43 -20.36 29.72 11.39
C VAL A 43 -20.09 30.23 9.97
N GLN A 44 -18.90 30.78 9.72
CA GLN A 44 -18.50 31.22 8.37
C GLN A 44 -18.34 30.04 7.40
N GLU A 45 -17.76 28.93 7.85
CA GLU A 45 -17.62 27.70 7.04
C GLU A 45 -19.00 27.12 6.69
N ALA A 46 -19.96 27.20 7.63
CA ALA A 46 -21.34 26.76 7.41
C ALA A 46 -22.10 27.67 6.43
N LYS A 47 -21.97 28.99 6.56
CA LYS A 47 -22.57 29.97 5.61
C LYS A 47 -22.08 29.76 4.18
N ASN A 48 -20.83 29.31 4.02
CA ASN A 48 -20.23 29.04 2.71
C ASN A 48 -20.61 27.66 2.12
N SER A 49 -21.33 26.79 2.85
CA SER A 49 -21.78 25.48 2.36
C SER A 49 -23.27 25.50 2.01
N GLU A 50 -23.60 25.46 0.71
CA GLU A 50 -24.96 25.74 0.21
C GLU A 50 -26.03 24.67 0.47
N PHE A 51 -25.70 23.43 0.85
CA PHE A 51 -26.72 22.36 0.90
C PHE A 51 -26.66 21.41 2.11
N LEU A 52 -25.50 21.21 2.73
CA LEU A 52 -25.33 20.39 3.95
C LEU A 52 -24.10 20.93 4.72
N THR A 53 -24.21 21.18 6.03
CA THR A 53 -23.13 21.66 6.90
C THR A 53 -22.08 20.56 7.15
N VAL A 54 -21.36 20.18 6.09
CA VAL A 54 -20.30 19.18 6.14
C VAL A 54 -18.99 19.87 6.52
N PHE A 55 -18.72 19.99 7.82
CA PHE A 55 -17.44 20.50 8.31
C PHE A 55 -16.30 19.54 7.98
N ARG A 56 -15.30 20.03 7.23
CA ARG A 56 -14.13 19.21 6.90
C ARG A 56 -13.19 19.18 8.08
N THR A 57 -12.88 17.99 8.62
CA THR A 57 -11.88 17.88 9.70
C THR A 57 -10.54 18.45 9.23
N PRO A 58 -10.00 19.49 9.89
CA PRO A 58 -8.70 20.04 9.55
C PRO A 58 -7.63 18.96 9.67
N GLY A 59 -6.86 18.72 8.61
CA GLY A 59 -5.71 17.81 8.63
C GLY A 59 -5.90 16.41 8.03
N LYS A 60 -7.06 16.08 7.45
CA LYS A 60 -7.28 14.75 6.83
C LYS A 60 -6.41 14.50 5.59
N LYS A 61 -5.93 15.56 4.92
CA LYS A 61 -4.97 15.50 3.81
C LYS A 61 -3.70 16.29 4.14
N ARG A 62 -2.92 15.85 5.12
CA ARG A 62 -1.53 16.32 5.26
C ARG A 62 -0.67 15.49 4.31
N TYR A 63 -0.10 16.14 3.29
CA TYR A 63 0.94 15.51 2.48
C TYR A 63 2.12 15.16 3.40
N LYS A 64 2.33 13.88 3.66
CA LYS A 64 3.48 13.41 4.42
C LYS A 64 4.57 13.09 3.41
N THR A 65 5.70 13.78 3.51
CA THR A 65 6.89 13.40 2.75
C THR A 65 7.33 12.00 3.15
N LYS A 66 7.66 11.17 2.16
CA LYS A 66 8.14 9.80 2.35
C LYS A 66 9.61 9.68 1.90
N PRO A 67 10.53 10.46 2.50
CA PRO A 67 11.85 10.74 1.93
C PRO A 67 12.71 9.50 1.64
N VAL A 68 12.43 8.38 2.30
CA VAL A 68 13.21 7.13 2.16
C VAL A 68 12.42 6.02 1.48
N THR A 69 11.09 5.99 1.61
CA THR A 69 10.26 4.90 1.08
C THR A 69 9.72 5.17 -0.31
N GLU A 70 9.77 6.43 -0.73
CA GLU A 70 9.42 6.89 -2.08
C GLU A 70 10.71 6.98 -2.88
N ILE A 71 11.07 5.84 -3.48
CA ILE A 71 12.24 5.69 -4.35
C ILE A 71 11.81 5.88 -5.80
N ASP A 72 12.71 6.42 -6.60
CA ASP A 72 12.49 6.60 -8.04
C ASP A 72 12.32 5.26 -8.77
N ILE A 73 11.69 5.30 -9.95
CA ILE A 73 11.45 4.14 -10.81
C ILE A 73 12.76 3.42 -11.14
N PHE A 74 13.85 4.18 -11.35
CA PHE A 74 15.17 3.61 -11.58
C PHE A 74 15.64 2.79 -10.37
N ASP A 75 15.64 3.38 -9.17
CA ASP A 75 16.06 2.70 -7.94
C ASP A 75 15.18 1.48 -7.64
N GLN A 76 13.87 1.57 -7.91
CA GLN A 76 12.96 0.44 -7.80
C GLN A 76 13.39 -0.74 -8.70
N SER A 77 13.86 -0.45 -9.91
CA SER A 77 14.36 -1.46 -10.84
C SER A 77 15.65 -2.12 -10.33
N VAL A 78 16.55 -1.33 -9.73
CA VAL A 78 17.78 -1.83 -9.10
C VAL A 78 17.44 -2.73 -7.91
N VAL A 79 16.49 -2.33 -7.05
CA VAL A 79 16.01 -3.14 -5.92
C VAL A 79 15.45 -4.48 -6.39
N ARG A 80 14.60 -4.49 -7.43
CA ARG A 80 14.05 -5.75 -7.98
C ARG A 80 15.17 -6.65 -8.50
N THR A 81 16.09 -6.08 -9.28
CA THR A 81 17.22 -6.80 -9.86
C THR A 81 18.11 -7.39 -8.78
N CYS A 82 18.41 -6.62 -7.72
CA CYS A 82 19.20 -7.06 -6.58
C CYS A 82 18.54 -8.27 -5.88
N VAL A 83 17.22 -8.23 -5.64
CA VAL A 83 16.47 -9.35 -5.05
C VAL A 83 16.51 -10.59 -5.92
N HIS A 84 16.25 -10.47 -7.22
CA HIS A 84 16.24 -11.60 -8.15
C HIS A 84 17.64 -12.23 -8.32
N ASN A 85 18.67 -11.40 -8.42
CA ASN A 85 20.03 -11.84 -8.60
C ASN A 85 20.68 -12.31 -7.30
N PHE A 86 20.09 -12.02 -6.13
CA PHE A 86 20.68 -12.39 -4.84
C PHE A 86 20.98 -13.89 -4.75
N HIS A 87 20.08 -14.73 -5.26
CA HIS A 87 20.27 -16.17 -5.29
C HIS A 87 21.32 -16.64 -6.31
N ILE A 88 21.47 -15.92 -7.42
CA ILE A 88 22.44 -16.25 -8.48
C ILE A 88 23.85 -15.90 -8.01
N THR A 89 24.04 -14.68 -7.49
CA THR A 89 25.35 -14.15 -7.09
C THR A 89 25.83 -14.75 -5.78
N ASN A 90 24.96 -14.84 -4.77
CA ASN A 90 25.37 -15.23 -3.41
C ASN A 90 25.00 -16.67 -3.04
N LYS A 91 24.18 -17.36 -3.84
CA LYS A 91 23.65 -18.71 -3.54
C LYS A 91 22.94 -18.85 -2.18
N GLU A 92 22.47 -17.73 -1.63
CA GLU A 92 21.81 -17.65 -0.32
C GLU A 92 20.41 -17.04 -0.43
N LEU A 93 19.59 -17.20 0.62
CA LEU A 93 18.28 -16.55 0.71
C LEU A 93 18.43 -15.04 1.01
N PRO A 94 17.73 -14.15 0.27
CA PRO A 94 17.76 -12.73 0.53
C PRO A 94 17.07 -12.43 1.86
N THR A 95 17.83 -11.86 2.79
CA THR A 95 17.29 -11.26 4.02
C THR A 95 17.26 -9.75 3.86
N ALA A 96 16.29 -9.06 4.46
CA ALA A 96 16.18 -7.61 4.36
C ALA A 96 17.49 -6.89 4.77
N GLU A 97 18.19 -7.37 5.80
CA GLU A 97 19.47 -6.77 6.20
C GLU A 97 20.58 -6.97 5.16
N LYS A 98 20.69 -8.16 4.55
CA LYS A 98 21.69 -8.44 3.52
C LYS A 98 21.43 -7.64 2.24
N LEU A 99 20.17 -7.54 1.84
CA LEU A 99 19.75 -6.69 0.73
C LEU A 99 20.08 -5.23 1.01
N ARG A 100 19.86 -4.74 2.24
CA ARG A 100 20.21 -3.37 2.62
C ARG A 100 21.70 -3.10 2.46
N LYS A 101 22.57 -4.03 2.87
CA LYS A 101 24.03 -3.88 2.73
C LYS A 101 24.44 -3.73 1.26
N LYS A 102 23.94 -4.62 0.39
CA LYS A 102 24.18 -4.51 -1.07
C LYS A 102 23.62 -3.23 -1.68
N LEU A 103 22.38 -2.87 -1.36
CA LEU A 103 21.78 -1.63 -1.88
C LEU A 103 22.49 -0.38 -1.37
N LYS A 104 23.15 -0.45 -0.21
CA LYS A 104 24.00 0.64 0.27
C LYS A 104 25.26 0.78 -0.58
N GLU A 105 25.79 -0.31 -1.12
CA GLU A 105 26.94 -0.30 -2.03
C GLU A 105 26.53 0.16 -3.45
N ASP A 106 25.41 -0.36 -3.96
CA ASP A 106 24.98 -0.13 -5.35
C ASP A 106 24.40 1.28 -5.60
N ILE A 107 23.56 1.78 -4.69
CA ILE A 107 22.78 3.02 -4.88
C ILE A 107 22.89 3.99 -3.69
N ASN A 108 23.85 3.75 -2.78
CA ASN A 108 24.01 4.52 -1.54
C ASN A 108 22.71 4.63 -0.72
N PHE A 109 21.95 3.52 -0.66
CA PHE A 109 20.68 3.49 0.06
C PHE A 109 20.85 3.82 1.55
N ASN A 110 20.30 4.97 1.97
CA ASN A 110 20.42 5.47 3.34
C ASN A 110 19.27 5.03 4.28
N GLY A 111 18.39 4.14 3.80
CA GLY A 111 17.23 3.70 4.57
C GLY A 111 17.53 2.64 5.62
N SER A 112 16.69 2.60 6.67
CA SER A 112 16.71 1.51 7.65
C SER A 112 16.21 0.19 7.04
N GLU A 113 16.48 -0.92 7.71
CA GLU A 113 15.93 -2.23 7.32
C GLU A 113 14.40 -2.21 7.26
N ARG A 114 13.74 -1.51 8.20
CA ARG A 114 12.27 -1.33 8.19
C ARG A 114 11.79 -0.56 6.96
N SER A 115 12.55 0.44 6.52
CA SER A 115 12.25 1.20 5.31
C SER A 115 12.35 0.30 4.07
N LEU A 116 13.39 -0.53 4.00
CA LEU A 116 13.56 -1.49 2.91
C LEU A 116 12.43 -2.55 2.90
N ARG A 117 12.00 -3.06 4.05
CA ARG A 117 10.85 -3.98 4.12
C ARG A 117 9.57 -3.35 3.56
N ARG A 118 9.32 -2.06 3.84
CA ARG A 118 8.18 -1.33 3.27
C ARG A 118 8.30 -1.17 1.75
N ILE A 119 9.48 -0.82 1.27
CA ILE A 119 9.79 -0.74 -0.16
C ILE A 119 9.50 -2.08 -0.85
N LEU A 120 10.03 -3.18 -0.31
CA LEU A 120 9.85 -4.52 -0.88
C LEU A 120 8.36 -4.89 -0.95
N ASN A 121 7.59 -4.60 0.10
CA ASN A 121 6.15 -4.81 0.10
C ASN A 121 5.44 -3.96 -0.97
N ASN A 122 5.82 -2.69 -1.14
CA ASN A 122 5.27 -1.81 -2.17
C ASN A 122 5.61 -2.30 -3.59
N LEU A 123 6.76 -2.93 -3.78
CA LEU A 123 7.18 -3.57 -5.03
C LEU A 123 6.49 -4.92 -5.28
N GLY A 124 5.65 -5.39 -4.36
CA GLY A 124 4.89 -6.64 -4.49
C GLY A 124 5.60 -7.88 -3.93
N PHE A 125 6.76 -7.74 -3.30
CA PHE A 125 7.42 -8.86 -2.63
C PHE A 125 6.70 -9.20 -1.32
N ARG A 126 6.63 -10.50 -1.01
CA ARG A 126 6.06 -11.01 0.24
C ARG A 126 7.02 -11.98 0.89
N TRP A 127 7.20 -11.82 2.20
CA TRP A 127 7.95 -12.76 3.01
C TRP A 127 7.11 -14.02 3.23
N LYS A 128 7.67 -15.18 2.89
CA LYS A 128 7.10 -16.48 3.23
C LYS A 128 8.06 -17.24 4.14
N LYS A 129 7.51 -17.96 5.11
CA LYS A 129 8.26 -18.95 5.86
C LYS A 129 8.56 -20.11 4.90
N ALA A 130 9.82 -20.55 4.86
CA ALA A 130 10.16 -21.78 4.18
C ALA A 130 9.84 -22.95 5.12
N GLU A 131 9.01 -23.90 4.69
CA GLU A 131 8.65 -25.09 5.50
C GLU A 131 9.85 -26.03 5.67
N ASN A 132 10.74 -26.07 4.68
CA ASN A 132 12.03 -26.73 4.75
C ASN A 132 13.11 -25.77 4.28
N ASN A 133 14.26 -25.75 4.97
CA ASN A 133 15.47 -25.01 4.54
C ASN A 133 15.99 -25.45 3.15
N ARG A 134 15.34 -26.41 2.50
CA ARG A 134 15.66 -26.91 1.18
C ARG A 134 14.75 -26.26 0.13
N ARG A 135 15.36 -25.30 -0.57
CA ARG A 135 15.11 -24.91 -1.96
C ARG A 135 13.75 -24.26 -2.19
N ILE A 136 13.72 -22.93 -2.08
CA ILE A 136 12.82 -22.14 -2.92
C ILE A 136 13.17 -22.52 -4.36
N LEU A 137 12.27 -23.24 -5.05
CA LEU A 137 12.42 -23.56 -6.46
C LEU A 137 12.22 -22.27 -7.24
N ILE A 138 13.32 -21.57 -7.47
CA ILE A 138 13.33 -20.39 -8.33
C ILE A 138 13.50 -20.91 -9.74
N GLU A 139 12.52 -20.60 -10.58
CA GLU A 139 12.58 -20.89 -11.99
C GLU A 139 13.80 -20.21 -12.62
N LYS A 140 14.61 -20.99 -13.34
CA LYS A 140 15.76 -20.44 -14.08
C LYS A 140 15.26 -19.59 -15.24
N SER A 141 16.01 -18.55 -15.61
CA SER A 141 15.65 -17.62 -16.69
C SER A 141 15.36 -18.32 -18.03
N ASN A 142 16.13 -19.35 -18.38
CA ASN A 142 15.91 -20.16 -19.58
C ASN A 142 14.58 -20.94 -19.52
N ILE A 143 14.24 -21.54 -18.38
CA ILE A 143 12.96 -22.25 -18.19
C ILE A 143 11.79 -21.27 -18.29
N ARG A 144 11.94 -20.07 -17.72
CA ARG A 144 10.94 -19.00 -17.84
C ARG A 144 10.71 -18.59 -19.30
N LEU A 145 11.79 -18.45 -20.08
CA LEU A 145 11.69 -18.14 -21.52
C LEU A 145 10.92 -19.23 -22.26
N LEU A 146 11.28 -20.50 -22.04
CA LEU A 146 10.59 -21.65 -22.63
C LEU A 146 9.08 -21.66 -22.30
N ARG A 147 8.70 -21.34 -21.06
CA ARG A 147 7.28 -21.21 -20.70
C ARG A 147 6.60 -20.06 -21.43
N ILE A 148 7.25 -18.90 -21.55
CA ILE A 148 6.67 -17.75 -22.24
C ILE A 148 6.45 -18.09 -23.72
N GLU A 149 7.43 -18.72 -24.37
CA GLU A 149 7.33 -19.16 -25.76
C GLU A 149 6.24 -20.22 -25.94
N PHE A 150 6.17 -21.21 -25.04
CA PHE A 150 5.12 -22.21 -25.01
C PHE A 150 3.73 -21.56 -24.90
N LEU A 151 3.53 -20.62 -23.96
CA LEU A 151 2.25 -19.95 -23.77
C LEU A 151 1.86 -19.07 -24.97
N LYS A 152 2.82 -18.36 -25.58
CA LYS A 152 2.57 -17.60 -26.81
C LYS A 152 2.12 -18.51 -27.95
N THR A 153 2.80 -19.64 -28.12
CA THR A 153 2.46 -20.63 -29.14
C THR A 153 1.08 -21.23 -28.90
N LEU A 154 0.77 -21.58 -27.64
CA LEU A 154 -0.52 -22.12 -27.24
C LEU A 154 -1.66 -21.14 -27.51
N LEU A 155 -1.48 -19.85 -27.21
CA LEU A 155 -2.46 -18.81 -27.52
C LEU A 155 -2.75 -18.72 -29.02
N LYS A 156 -1.70 -18.70 -29.85
CA LYS A 156 -1.83 -18.71 -31.31
C LYS A 156 -2.64 -19.92 -31.80
N TYR A 157 -2.35 -21.11 -31.30
CA TYR A 157 -3.11 -22.31 -31.70
C TYR A 157 -4.58 -22.28 -31.29
N ARG A 158 -4.91 -21.64 -30.17
CA ARG A 158 -6.32 -21.42 -29.77
C ARG A 158 -7.03 -20.45 -30.70
N GLU A 159 -6.37 -19.36 -31.10
CA GLU A 159 -6.92 -18.38 -32.05
C GLU A 159 -7.17 -19.00 -33.43
N GLU A 160 -6.30 -19.90 -33.87
CA GLU A 160 -6.44 -20.66 -35.12
C GLU A 160 -7.49 -21.80 -35.03
N GLY A 161 -8.17 -21.97 -33.88
CA GLY A 161 -9.20 -22.99 -33.69
C GLY A 161 -8.66 -24.43 -33.67
N ARG A 162 -7.37 -24.64 -33.39
CA ARG A 162 -6.78 -25.98 -33.35
C ARG A 162 -7.22 -26.74 -32.10
N SER A 163 -7.46 -28.05 -32.26
CA SER A 163 -7.67 -28.94 -31.12
C SER A 163 -6.37 -29.10 -30.33
N ILE A 164 -6.42 -28.86 -29.01
CA ILE A 164 -5.28 -28.98 -28.11
C ILE A 164 -5.51 -30.19 -27.21
N VAL A 165 -4.64 -31.19 -27.35
CA VAL A 165 -4.66 -32.42 -26.54
C VAL A 165 -3.48 -32.37 -25.58
N TYR A 166 -3.73 -32.63 -24.29
CA TYR A 166 -2.70 -32.75 -23.27
C TYR A 166 -2.53 -34.22 -22.91
N THR A 167 -1.30 -34.72 -23.01
CA THR A 167 -0.92 -36.06 -22.58
C THR A 167 -0.05 -35.94 -21.33
N ASP A 168 -0.33 -36.75 -20.32
CA ASP A 168 0.48 -36.83 -19.10
C ASP A 168 0.87 -38.28 -18.84
N GLU A 169 2.05 -38.48 -18.28
CA GLU A 169 2.57 -39.79 -17.90
C GLU A 169 2.62 -39.85 -16.38
N SER A 170 1.65 -40.52 -15.77
CA SER A 170 1.66 -40.80 -14.34
C SER A 170 2.26 -42.18 -14.10
N TYR A 171 3.43 -42.23 -13.46
CA TYR A 171 4.08 -43.48 -13.08
C TYR A 171 3.30 -44.13 -11.92
N VAL A 172 2.77 -45.34 -12.14
CA VAL A 172 2.17 -46.14 -11.08
C VAL A 172 3.29 -46.97 -10.45
N ASP A 173 3.68 -46.63 -9.23
CA ASP A 173 4.65 -47.42 -8.47
C ASP A 173 3.97 -48.72 -8.00
N SER A 174 4.38 -49.85 -8.57
CA SER A 174 3.86 -51.18 -8.24
C SER A 174 4.35 -51.71 -6.88
N SER A 175 5.20 -50.98 -6.15
CA SER A 175 5.78 -51.40 -4.87
C SER A 175 4.81 -51.38 -3.68
N HIS A 176 3.53 -51.02 -3.85
CA HIS A 176 2.48 -51.12 -2.81
C HIS A 176 1.37 -52.11 -3.18
N SER A 177 1.68 -53.12 -4.00
CA SER A 177 0.79 -54.25 -4.29
C SER A 177 1.44 -55.61 -3.98
N GLY A 178 2.20 -55.66 -2.88
CA GLY A 178 2.79 -56.88 -2.36
C GLY A 178 2.46 -57.06 -0.88
N MET A 179 1.35 -57.78 -0.64
CA MET A 179 0.93 -58.46 0.60
C MET A 179 0.62 -57.61 1.85
#